data_AF-A0A925PCL2-F1
#
_entry.id   AF-A0A925PCL2-F1
#
_cell.length_a   1.000
_cell.length_b   1.000
_cell.length_c   1.000
_cell.angle_alpha   90.00
_cell.angle_beta   90.00
_cell.angle_gamma   90.00
#
_symmetry.space_group_name_H-M   'P 1'
#
loop_
_entity.id
_entity.type
_entity.pdbx_description
1 polymer ?
#
loop_
_entity_poly.entity_id
_entity_poly.type
_entity_poly.pdbx_seq_one_letter_code
_entity_poly.pdbx_strand_id
1 'polypeptide(L)'
;MALKIKSNDDRILSAVVALLFLTRGKLAAGQTGDLVGAAVAEYREDTDAFKEAHPKRDLETAKEAGPLKDARQLAYYKKLTASAETLLGKIQRNKIQFNSLTELDNYLVANLGRVGIL
;
A
#
# COMPACT_ATOMS: atom_id res chain seq x y z
N MET A 1 -21.86 -9.71 5.45
CA MET A 1 -21.64 -10.68 4.35
C MET A 1 -20.16 -10.67 4.04
N ALA A 2 -19.43 -11.76 4.35
CA ALA A 2 -17.99 -11.82 4.15
C ALA A 2 -17.67 -11.67 2.65
N LEU A 3 -16.95 -10.59 2.29
CA LEU A 3 -16.48 -10.37 0.93
C LEU A 3 -15.76 -11.64 0.44
N LYS A 4 -16.37 -12.32 -0.54
CA LYS A 4 -15.72 -13.35 -1.34
C LYS A 4 -14.59 -12.68 -2.11
N ILE A 5 -13.43 -12.56 -1.48
CA ILE A 5 -12.25 -12.06 -2.14
C ILE A 5 -11.77 -13.15 -3.09
N LYS A 6 -11.70 -12.81 -4.38
CA LYS A 6 -11.72 -13.75 -5.51
C LYS A 6 -10.37 -14.45 -5.77
N SER A 7 -9.26 -13.97 -5.22
CA SER A 7 -7.95 -14.65 -5.25
C SER A 7 -6.97 -14.01 -4.24
N ASN A 8 -5.92 -14.75 -3.85
CA ASN A 8 -4.81 -14.25 -3.01
C ASN A 8 -4.09 -13.08 -3.71
N ASP A 9 -3.87 -13.18 -5.02
CA ASP A 9 -3.24 -12.12 -5.81
C ASP A 9 -4.04 -10.81 -5.80
N ASP A 10 -5.37 -10.88 -5.93
CA ASP A 10 -6.24 -9.69 -5.83
C ASP A 10 -6.16 -9.03 -4.44
N ARG A 11 -6.05 -9.81 -3.35
CA ARG A 11 -5.86 -9.27 -1.99
C ARG A 11 -4.58 -8.47 -1.89
N ILE A 12 -3.50 -9.09 -2.35
CA ILE A 12 -2.16 -8.51 -2.27
C ILE A 12 -2.10 -7.25 -3.10
N LEU A 13 -2.59 -7.28 -4.33
CA LEU A 13 -2.65 -6.12 -5.21
C LEU A 13 -3.48 -4.99 -4.58
N SER A 14 -4.68 -5.30 -4.08
CA SER A 14 -5.56 -4.30 -3.46
C SER A 14 -4.94 -3.68 -2.21
N ALA A 15 -4.28 -4.47 -1.37
CA ALA A 15 -3.60 -3.98 -0.17
C ALA A 15 -2.40 -3.09 -0.51
N VAL A 16 -1.59 -3.48 -1.51
CA VAL A 16 -0.45 -2.68 -1.97
C VAL A 16 -0.91 -1.36 -2.60
N VAL A 17 -1.95 -1.40 -3.44
CA VAL A 17 -2.56 -0.19 -4.00
C VAL A 17 -3.06 0.72 -2.88
N ALA A 18 -3.81 0.18 -1.92
CA ALA A 18 -4.32 0.96 -0.81
C ALA A 18 -3.22 1.61 0.03
N LEU A 19 -2.17 0.84 0.35
CA LEU A 19 -1.00 1.33 1.04
C LEU A 19 -0.39 2.54 0.32
N LEU A 20 -0.21 2.47 -1.00
CA LEU A 20 0.36 3.57 -1.78
C LEU A 20 -0.54 4.81 -1.77
N PHE A 21 -1.85 4.65 -2.03
CA PHE A 21 -2.81 5.76 -2.01
C PHE A 21 -2.88 6.46 -0.65
N LEU A 22 -3.01 5.67 0.42
CA LEU A 22 -3.11 6.20 1.78
C LEU A 22 -1.80 6.84 2.23
N THR A 23 -0.66 6.21 1.92
CA THR A 23 0.66 6.81 2.22
C THR A 23 0.85 8.14 1.48
N ARG A 24 0.41 8.23 0.22
CA ARG A 24 0.44 9.48 -0.55
C ARG A 24 -0.42 10.56 0.09
N GLY A 25 -1.64 10.21 0.53
CA GLY A 25 -2.54 11.13 1.22
C GLY A 25 -1.94 11.64 2.54
N LYS A 26 -1.36 10.74 3.34
CA LYS A 26 -0.69 11.09 4.61
C LYS A 26 0.54 11.98 4.39
N LEU A 27 1.36 11.70 3.38
CA LEU A 27 2.49 12.56 2.99
C LEU A 27 2.04 13.96 2.55
N ALA A 28 0.98 14.03 1.73
CA ALA A 28 0.41 15.31 1.31
C ALA A 28 -0.16 16.11 2.49
N ALA A 29 -0.64 15.43 3.53
CA ALA A 29 -1.06 16.03 4.80
C ALA A 29 0.12 16.37 5.76
N GLY A 30 1.37 16.11 5.35
CA GLY A 30 2.57 16.41 6.13
C GLY A 30 2.91 15.38 7.20
N GLN A 31 2.30 14.20 7.20
CA GLN A 31 2.66 13.12 8.12
C GLN A 31 3.98 12.46 7.71
N THR A 32 4.85 12.22 8.69
CA THR A 32 6.18 11.61 8.49
C THR A 32 6.44 10.41 9.41
N GLY A 33 5.46 10.04 10.24
CA GLY A 33 5.54 8.90 11.18
C GLY A 33 5.44 7.53 10.50
N ASP A 34 4.95 6.52 11.21
CA ASP A 34 4.73 5.16 10.68
C ASP A 34 3.65 5.13 9.58
N LEU A 35 4.00 5.62 8.39
CA LEU A 35 3.11 5.82 7.26
C LEU A 35 2.57 4.49 6.74
N VAL A 36 3.44 3.48 6.66
CA VAL A 36 3.10 2.15 6.17
C VAL A 36 2.19 1.43 7.15
N GLY A 37 2.53 1.42 8.45
CA GLY A 37 1.67 0.81 9.48
C GLY A 37 0.30 1.49 9.55
N ALA A 38 0.27 2.82 9.54
CA ALA A 38 -0.97 3.58 9.56
C ALA A 38 -1.84 3.34 8.32
N ALA A 39 -1.24 3.30 7.12
CA ALA A 39 -1.97 3.04 5.88
C ALA A 39 -2.59 1.63 5.85
N VAL A 40 -1.84 0.64 6.31
CA VAL A 40 -2.29 -0.75 6.35
C VAL A 40 -3.39 -0.94 7.41
N ALA A 41 -3.25 -0.30 8.57
CA ALA A 41 -4.28 -0.32 9.61
C ALA A 41 -5.59 0.32 9.12
N GLU A 42 -5.51 1.50 8.48
CA GLU A 42 -6.66 2.21 7.95
C GLU A 42 -7.40 1.41 6.86
N TYR A 43 -6.65 0.77 5.95
CA TYR A 43 -7.25 -0.10 4.95
C TYR A 43 -7.91 -1.35 5.55
N ARG A 44 -7.36 -1.90 6.63
CA ARG A 44 -7.96 -3.04 7.34
C ARG A 44 -9.24 -2.64 8.07
N GLU A 45 -9.25 -1.47 8.70
CA GLU A 45 -10.41 -0.97 9.44
C GLU A 45 -11.60 -0.71 8.51
N ASP A 46 -11.36 -0.11 7.34
CA ASP A 46 -12.43 0.20 6.40
C ASP A 46 -12.04 0.01 4.92
N THR A 47 -11.96 -1.26 4.53
CA THR A 47 -11.66 -1.66 3.15
C THR A 47 -12.71 -1.19 2.15
N ASP A 48 -13.98 -1.06 2.55
CA ASP A 48 -15.06 -0.67 1.64
C ASP A 48 -15.12 0.84 1.46
N ALA A 49 -14.93 1.63 2.52
CA ALA A 49 -14.78 3.08 2.39
C ALA A 49 -13.57 3.44 1.51
N PHE A 50 -12.45 2.71 1.61
CA PHE A 50 -11.32 2.91 0.70
C PHE A 50 -11.71 2.69 -0.77
N LYS A 51 -12.46 1.63 -1.07
CA LYS A 51 -12.91 1.31 -2.42
C LYS A 51 -13.86 2.36 -2.98
N GLU A 52 -14.70 2.95 -2.14
CA GLU A 52 -15.61 4.03 -2.51
C GLU A 52 -14.87 5.36 -2.73
N ALA A 53 -13.92 5.68 -1.86
CA ALA A 53 -13.09 6.90 -1.98
C ALA A 53 -12.12 6.85 -3.18
N HIS A 54 -11.68 5.65 -3.58
CA HIS A 54 -10.73 5.43 -4.67
C HIS A 54 -11.32 4.52 -5.75
N PRO A 55 -12.23 5.04 -6.60
CA PRO A 55 -12.84 4.26 -7.68
C PRO A 55 -11.83 3.85 -8.77
N LYS A 56 -10.76 4.65 -8.97
CA LYS A 56 -9.60 4.31 -9.82
C LYS A 56 -8.47 3.78 -8.95
N ARG A 57 -8.54 2.49 -8.63
CA ARG A 57 -7.61 1.77 -7.73
C ARG A 57 -6.67 0.84 -8.48
N ASP A 58 -6.15 1.31 -9.60
CA ASP A 58 -5.14 0.62 -10.38
C ASP A 58 -3.72 0.97 -9.88
N LEU A 59 -2.79 0.04 -10.09
CA LEU A 59 -1.40 0.21 -9.67
C LEU A 59 -0.76 1.40 -10.39
N GLU A 60 -1.10 1.67 -11.65
CA GLU A 60 -0.61 2.82 -12.42
C GLU A 60 -0.94 4.15 -11.71
N THR A 61 -2.22 4.38 -11.37
CA THR A 61 -2.66 5.57 -10.63
C THR A 61 -2.09 5.64 -9.22
N ALA A 62 -1.88 4.48 -8.58
CA ALA A 62 -1.23 4.41 -7.28
C ALA A 62 0.26 4.81 -7.37
N LYS A 63 0.95 4.48 -8.46
CA LYS A 63 2.37 4.84 -8.65
C LYS A 63 2.58 6.32 -8.91
N GLU A 64 1.55 7.03 -9.37
CA GLU A 64 1.64 8.46 -9.62
C GLU A 64 1.94 9.22 -8.33
N ALA A 65 3.00 10.03 -8.37
CA ALA A 65 3.43 10.81 -7.22
C ALA A 65 2.45 11.94 -6.83
N GLY A 66 1.44 12.21 -7.69
CA GLY A 66 0.33 13.10 -7.39
C GLY A 66 0.76 14.50 -6.91
N PRO A 67 -0.01 15.14 -6.00
CA PRO A 67 0.21 16.52 -5.58
C PRO A 67 1.39 16.69 -4.59
N LEU A 68 2.28 15.70 -4.45
CA LEU A 68 3.47 15.81 -3.63
C LEU A 68 4.40 16.88 -4.24
N LYS A 69 4.47 18.05 -3.61
CA LYS A 69 5.31 19.17 -4.07
C LYS A 69 6.71 19.14 -3.49
N ASP A 70 6.89 18.48 -2.34
CA ASP A 70 8.17 18.40 -1.66
C ASP A 70 9.07 17.32 -2.29
N ALA A 71 10.30 17.69 -2.65
CA ALA A 71 11.27 16.79 -3.28
C ALA A 71 11.63 15.59 -2.41
N ARG A 72 11.63 15.75 -1.07
CA ARG A 72 11.88 14.66 -0.13
C ARG A 72 10.71 13.68 -0.12
N GLN A 73 9.48 14.19 -0.01
CA GLN A 73 8.26 13.38 -0.08
C GLN A 73 8.15 12.60 -1.38
N LEU A 74 8.48 13.24 -2.51
CA LEU A 74 8.56 12.59 -3.81
C LEU A 74 9.61 11.48 -3.84
N ALA A 75 10.81 11.72 -3.31
CA ALA A 75 11.87 10.72 -3.27
C ALA A 75 11.50 9.52 -2.39
N TYR A 76 10.90 9.77 -1.23
CA TYR A 76 10.36 8.74 -0.35
C TYR A 76 9.29 7.91 -1.07
N TYR A 77 8.30 8.59 -1.66
CA TYR A 77 7.19 7.92 -2.33
C TYR A 77 7.66 7.06 -3.50
N LYS A 78 8.60 7.56 -4.32
CA LYS A 78 9.20 6.78 -5.41
C LYS A 78 9.95 5.55 -4.90
N LYS A 79 10.69 5.66 -3.80
CA LYS A 79 11.35 4.51 -3.17
C LYS A 79 10.34 3.48 -2.65
N LEU A 80 9.25 3.95 -2.03
CA LEU A 80 8.19 3.09 -1.53
C LEU A 80 7.52 2.33 -2.68
N THR A 81 7.17 3.04 -3.75
CA THR A 81 6.61 2.45 -4.96
C THR A 81 7.52 1.40 -5.58
N ALA A 82 8.81 1.69 -5.77
CA ALA A 82 9.77 0.72 -6.31
C ALA A 82 9.94 -0.52 -5.41
N SER A 83 9.91 -0.32 -4.08
CA SER A 83 9.98 -1.41 -3.10
C SER A 83 8.71 -2.27 -3.15
N ALA A 84 7.55 -1.64 -3.29
CA ALA A 84 6.27 -2.32 -3.42
C ALA A 84 6.20 -3.15 -4.71
N GLU A 85 6.67 -2.64 -5.85
CA GLU A 85 6.76 -3.40 -7.11
C GLU A 85 7.72 -4.59 -6.99
N THR A 86 8.88 -4.39 -6.36
CA THR A 86 9.84 -5.47 -6.10
C THR A 86 9.23 -6.55 -5.21
N LEU A 87 8.49 -6.14 -4.18
CA LEU A 87 7.81 -7.04 -3.27
C LEU A 87 6.70 -7.84 -3.98
N LEU A 88 5.87 -7.17 -4.79
CA LEU A 88 4.85 -7.82 -5.61
C LEU A 88 5.47 -8.86 -6.54
N GLY A 89 6.55 -8.51 -7.25
CA GLY A 89 7.27 -9.44 -8.12
C GLY A 89 7.86 -10.62 -7.35
N LYS A 90 8.34 -10.41 -6.13
CA LYS A 90 8.84 -11.48 -5.24
C LYS A 90 7.72 -12.39 -4.77
N ILE A 91 6.57 -11.84 -4.38
CA ILE A 91 5.40 -12.61 -3.95
C ILE A 91 4.91 -13.48 -5.11
N GLN A 92 4.74 -12.91 -6.29
CA GLN A 92 4.29 -13.64 -7.48
C GLN A 92 5.28 -14.75 -7.88
N ARG A 93 6.58 -14.43 -7.92
CA ARG A 93 7.63 -15.40 -8.28
C ARG A 93 7.68 -16.59 -7.32
N ASN A 94 7.56 -16.32 -6.03
CA ASN A 94 7.63 -17.36 -4.98
C ASN A 94 6.25 -17.95 -4.65
N LYS A 95 5.18 -17.51 -5.32
CA LYS A 95 3.79 -17.90 -5.06
C LYS A 95 3.42 -17.81 -3.57
N ILE A 96 3.83 -16.72 -2.93
CA ILE A 96 3.57 -16.50 -1.50
C ILE A 96 2.07 -16.36 -1.29
N GLN A 97 1.53 -17.14 -0.35
CA GLN A 97 0.12 -17.10 0.03
C GLN A 97 -0.01 -16.56 1.44
N PHE A 98 -1.04 -15.75 1.65
CA PHE A 98 -1.40 -15.24 2.97
C PHE A 98 -2.74 -15.83 3.39
N ASN A 99 -2.76 -16.43 4.58
CA ASN A 99 -3.96 -17.07 5.11
C ASN A 99 -4.94 -16.06 5.71
N SER A 100 -4.45 -14.85 6.02
CA SER A 100 -5.25 -13.76 6.57
C SER A 100 -4.78 -12.40 6.07
N LEU A 101 -5.65 -11.39 6.16
CA LEU A 101 -5.28 -9.99 5.91
C LEU A 101 -4.22 -9.52 6.91
N THR A 102 -4.31 -9.97 8.17
CA THR A 102 -3.31 -9.62 9.19
C THR A 102 -1.91 -10.12 8.85
N GLU A 103 -1.80 -11.32 8.27
CA GLU A 103 -0.52 -11.88 7.84
C GLU A 103 0.07 -11.08 6.66
N LEU A 104 -0.77 -10.71 5.68
CA LEU A 104 -0.39 -9.84 4.58
C LEU A 104 0.09 -8.48 5.08
N ASP A 105 -0.66 -7.88 5.99
CA ASP A 105 -0.36 -6.56 6.55
C ASP A 105 0.95 -6.55 7.32
N ASN A 106 1.18 -7.54 8.18
CA ASN A 106 2.44 -7.69 8.90
C ASN A 106 3.60 -7.89 7.92
N TYR A 107 3.38 -8.63 6.84
CA TYR A 107 4.38 -8.81 5.79
C TYR A 107 4.70 -7.51 5.04
N LEU A 108 3.68 -6.72 4.70
CA LEU A 108 3.84 -5.42 4.06
C LEU A 108 4.60 -4.45 4.98
N VAL A 109 4.21 -4.35 6.26
CA VAL A 109 4.90 -3.49 7.24
C VAL A 109 6.35 -3.94 7.44
N ALA A 110 6.62 -5.25 7.54
CA ALA A 110 7.97 -5.75 7.74
C ALA A 110 8.91 -5.49 6.54
N ASN A 111 8.38 -5.50 5.31
CA ASN A 111 9.17 -5.29 4.09
C ASN A 111 9.22 -3.83 3.64
N LEU A 112 8.13 -3.07 3.81
CA LEU A 112 7.97 -1.69 3.31
C LEU A 112 8.11 -0.64 4.41
N GLY A 113 7.85 -0.96 5.68
CA GLY A 113 7.99 -0.03 6.80
C GLY A 113 9.44 0.42 7.07
N ARG A 114 10.42 -0.27 6.46
CA ARG A 114 11.85 0.08 6.51
C ARG A 114 12.30 0.95 5.34
N VAL A 115 11.43 1.23 4.37
CA VAL A 115 11.75 2.16 3.28
C VAL A 115 12.02 3.52 3.93
N GLY A 116 13.28 3.95 3.86
CA GLY A 116 13.85 4.97 4.75
C GLY A 116 12.96 6.19 4.93
N ILE A 117 12.57 6.42 6.18
CA ILE A 117 11.71 7.52 6.64
C ILE A 117 12.42 8.86 6.37
N LEU A 118 11.63 9.89 6.08
CA LEU A 118 12.09 11.26 5.84
C LEU A 118 12.64 11.98 7.06
#